data_AF-A0A0E3NYM0-F1
#
_entry.id   AF-A0A0E3NYM0-F1
#
_cell.length_a   1.000
_cell.length_b   1.000
_cell.length_c   1.000
_cell.angle_alpha   90.00
_cell.angle_beta   90.00
_cell.angle_gamma   90.00
#
_symmetry.space_group_name_H-M   'P 1'
#
loop_
_entity.id
_entity.type
_entity.pdbx_description
1 polymer ?
#
loop_
_entity_poly.entity_id
_entity_poly.type
_entity_poly.pdbx_seq_one_letter_code
_entity_poly.pdbx_strand_id
1 'polypeptide(L)'
;MYGILLELFFGTPDKQALFIHYILIIHSQTDGVLLHFAWNIPAAFARANTVRTFQGLSKVSNDRDFSSGFIYIPLKYNFSEMNSRAGSKSSLLDTIFLSDKRKNLLLLLKEEGPKSSEEIKSAFDFPWKSMIPQIRKLMDWDLVVQKDDMYALSDMGGVIATNARFLLESLAVYEENREFWSEHDLSSIPFHLLTRVGELGCCKVLEQDLSQAFRIPEDILRNILDSNRVMTFVSVFHPSSPLLFSEYLECGTDVTVILTNPVLEMLQEECGSGLPLLKSSNPIFKKALLEYKNEIKHMLTSENSNLFVYEGDKMPMSMIVTDKVFFLSLLDKKGRSTNRVLMASEARALKWGEELFLYYKERSRQLSTSETPL
;
A
#
# COMPACT_ATOMS: atom_id res chain seq x y z
N MET A 1 -3.76 14.81 -19.85
CA MET A 1 -4.05 14.33 -21.22
C MET A 1 -3.28 13.04 -21.36
N TYR A 2 -3.97 11.90 -21.34
CA TYR A 2 -3.34 10.60 -21.56
C TYR A 2 -3.87 10.08 -22.89
N GLY A 3 -2.98 9.94 -23.88
CA GLY A 3 -3.31 9.26 -25.12
C GLY A 3 -2.93 7.79 -24.96
N ILE A 4 -3.92 6.90 -25.05
CA ILE A 4 -3.67 5.46 -25.12
C ILE A 4 -3.83 5.07 -26.58
N LEU A 5 -2.76 4.55 -27.19
CA LEU A 5 -2.85 3.88 -28.48
C LEU A 5 -3.45 2.49 -28.22
N LEU A 6 -4.66 2.25 -28.70
CA LEU A 6 -5.30 0.94 -28.60
C LEU A 6 -5.34 0.33 -30.00
N GLU A 7 -4.59 -0.77 -30.18
CA GLU A 7 -4.74 -1.64 -31.34
C GLU A 7 -5.85 -2.65 -31.05
N LEU A 8 -6.95 -2.58 -31.81
CA LEU A 8 -8.02 -3.58 -31.76
C LEU A 8 -8.00 -4.40 -33.04
N PHE A 9 -7.90 -5.72 -32.87
CA PHE A 9 -7.97 -6.70 -33.95
C PHE A 9 -9.43 -6.95 -34.34
N PHE A 10 -9.78 -6.69 -35.59
CA PHE A 10 -11.02 -7.20 -36.18
C PHE A 10 -10.67 -8.19 -37.29
N GLY A 11 -10.92 -9.47 -37.03
CA GLY A 11 -10.86 -10.52 -38.04
C GLY A 11 -12.11 -11.40 -37.96
N THR A 12 -12.73 -11.68 -39.10
CA THR A 12 -13.55 -12.89 -39.27
C THR A 12 -12.75 -13.90 -40.08
N PRO A 13 -13.05 -15.21 -39.98
CA PRO A 13 -12.07 -16.28 -40.22
C PRO A 13 -11.47 -16.37 -41.63
N ASP A 14 -11.99 -15.66 -42.63
CA ASP A 14 -11.68 -15.94 -44.04
C ASP A 14 -11.23 -14.77 -44.92
N LYS A 15 -11.05 -13.53 -44.44
CA LYS A 15 -10.46 -12.45 -45.29
C LYS A 15 -9.56 -11.47 -44.52
N GLN A 16 -8.48 -11.09 -45.21
CA GLN A 16 -7.37 -10.19 -44.85
C GLN A 16 -7.63 -9.21 -43.69
N ALA A 17 -6.72 -9.24 -42.70
CA ALA A 17 -6.70 -8.32 -41.57
C ALA A 17 -6.51 -6.86 -42.05
N LEU A 18 -7.46 -6.00 -41.70
CA LEU A 18 -7.36 -4.56 -41.92
C LEU A 18 -6.88 -3.90 -40.62
N PHE A 19 -5.67 -3.31 -40.64
CA PHE A 19 -5.16 -2.54 -39.51
C PHE A 19 -5.81 -1.15 -39.50
N ILE A 20 -6.69 -0.89 -38.54
CA ILE A 20 -7.24 0.45 -38.32
C ILE A 20 -6.64 0.99 -37.01
N HIS A 21 -5.83 2.02 -37.13
CA HIS A 21 -5.27 2.73 -35.98
C HIS A 21 -6.33 3.71 -35.46
N TYR A 22 -6.71 3.58 -34.18
CA TYR A 22 -7.53 4.57 -33.48
C TYR A 22 -6.65 5.36 -32.51
N ILE A 23 -6.78 6.69 -32.53
CA ILE A 23 -6.25 7.54 -31.47
C ILE A 23 -7.41 7.85 -30.52
N LEU A 24 -7.35 7.28 -29.31
CA LEU A 24 -8.31 7.59 -28.25
C LEU A 24 -7.77 8.76 -27.42
N ILE A 25 -8.39 9.93 -27.55
CA ILE A 25 -8.08 11.08 -26.69
C ILE A 25 -9.16 11.16 -25.62
N ILE A 26 -8.76 10.92 -24.36
CA ILE A 26 -9.65 10.98 -23.20
C ILE A 26 -9.55 12.39 -22.59
N HIS A 27 -10.66 13.13 -22.62
CA HIS A 27 -10.82 14.35 -21.84
C HIS A 27 -11.71 14.09 -20.63
N SER A 28 -11.13 14.20 -19.44
CA SER A 28 -11.87 14.26 -18.17
C SER A 28 -12.45 15.67 -18.01
N GLN A 29 -13.77 15.79 -17.89
CA GLN A 29 -14.43 17.01 -17.41
C GLN A 29 -15.19 16.69 -16.11
N THR A 30 -15.57 17.73 -15.37
CA THR A 30 -16.19 17.61 -14.03
C THR A 30 -17.45 16.74 -14.00
N ASP A 31 -18.16 16.59 -15.12
CA ASP A 31 -19.45 15.88 -15.19
C ASP A 31 -19.50 14.73 -16.22
N GLY A 32 -18.35 14.26 -16.72
CA GLY A 32 -18.31 13.14 -17.66
C GLY A 32 -16.98 12.95 -18.41
N VAL A 33 -16.91 11.89 -19.22
CA VAL A 33 -15.74 11.58 -20.05
C VAL A 33 -16.10 11.83 -21.52
N LEU A 34 -15.34 12.71 -22.19
CA LEU A 34 -15.45 12.91 -23.62
C LEU A 34 -14.43 12.01 -24.33
N LEU A 35 -14.90 11.09 -25.16
CA LEU A 35 -14.07 10.20 -25.96
C LEU A 35 -14.03 10.70 -27.41
N HIS A 36 -12.85 11.10 -27.86
CA HIS A 36 -12.60 11.42 -29.25
C HIS A 36 -12.12 10.18 -30.00
N PHE A 37 -12.78 9.88 -31.12
CA PHE A 37 -12.33 8.87 -32.06
C PHE A 37 -12.01 9.57 -33.39
N ALA A 38 -10.73 9.51 -33.78
CA ALA A 38 -10.31 9.86 -35.14
C ALA A 38 -9.98 8.56 -35.89
N TRP A 39 -10.51 8.41 -37.08
CA TRP A 39 -10.21 7.28 -37.96
C TRP A 39 -9.80 7.77 -39.35
N ASN A 40 -8.95 6.99 -40.02
CA ASN A 40 -8.52 7.26 -41.38
C ASN A 40 -9.01 6.09 -42.26
N ILE A 41 -10.22 6.21 -42.80
CA ILE A 41 -10.85 5.16 -43.63
C ILE A 41 -11.29 5.78 -44.96
N PRO A 42 -10.99 5.15 -46.12
CA PRO A 42 -11.50 5.60 -47.40
C PRO A 42 -13.05 5.66 -47.39
N ALA A 43 -13.63 6.74 -47.89
CA ALA A 43 -15.07 7.06 -47.82
C ALA A 43 -16.04 5.96 -48.32
N ALA A 44 -15.54 4.97 -49.08
CA ALA A 44 -16.32 3.83 -49.55
C ALA A 44 -16.66 2.82 -48.44
N PHE A 45 -15.83 2.67 -47.40
CA PHE A 45 -16.04 1.71 -46.30
C PHE A 45 -16.98 2.23 -45.20
N ALA A 46 -17.08 3.56 -45.05
CA ALA A 46 -17.88 4.21 -44.00
C ALA A 46 -19.41 4.02 -44.17
N ARG A 47 -19.90 3.69 -45.37
CA ARG A 47 -21.35 3.57 -45.62
C ARG A 47 -22.00 2.28 -45.12
N ALA A 48 -21.25 1.18 -44.99
CA ALA A 48 -21.85 -0.13 -44.69
C ALA A 48 -21.88 -0.49 -43.20
N ASN A 49 -20.89 -0.06 -42.41
CA ASN A 49 -20.73 -0.51 -41.00
C ASN A 49 -21.06 0.54 -39.94
N THR A 50 -21.21 1.82 -40.29
CA THR A 50 -21.41 2.90 -39.30
C THR A 50 -22.84 2.91 -38.71
N VAL A 51 -23.82 2.35 -39.42
CA VAL A 51 -25.24 2.38 -39.02
C VAL A 51 -25.63 1.22 -38.11
N ARG A 52 -24.86 0.12 -38.07
CA ARG A 52 -25.28 -1.11 -37.35
C ARG A 52 -24.74 -1.28 -35.93
N THR A 53 -23.70 -0.57 -35.52
CA THR A 53 -23.02 -0.88 -34.24
C THR A 53 -23.15 0.20 -33.17
N PHE A 54 -23.59 1.43 -33.50
CA PHE A 54 -23.62 2.53 -32.53
C PHE A 54 -24.91 3.37 -32.64
N GLN A 55 -25.95 2.97 -31.89
CA GLN A 55 -27.07 3.86 -31.59
C GLN A 55 -26.64 4.84 -30.48
N GLY A 56 -26.47 6.13 -30.82
CA GLY A 56 -26.21 7.17 -29.82
C GLY A 56 -25.30 8.34 -30.23
N LEU A 57 -24.86 8.44 -31.49
CA LEU A 57 -24.02 9.56 -31.93
C LEU A 57 -24.84 10.84 -32.15
N SER A 58 -24.47 11.93 -31.47
CA SER A 58 -24.92 13.28 -31.78
C SER A 58 -23.89 13.96 -32.69
N LYS A 59 -24.19 14.03 -33.99
CA LYS A 59 -23.47 14.74 -35.07
C LYS A 59 -22.16 14.10 -35.58
N VAL A 60 -22.15 13.87 -36.90
CA VAL A 60 -20.98 13.49 -37.71
C VAL A 60 -20.66 14.68 -38.61
N SER A 61 -19.42 15.19 -38.59
CA SER A 61 -18.95 16.18 -39.58
C SER A 61 -17.98 15.51 -40.56
N ASN A 62 -18.27 15.64 -41.85
CA ASN A 62 -17.40 15.16 -42.92
C ASN A 62 -16.64 16.35 -43.50
N ASP A 63 -15.33 16.40 -43.26
CA ASP A 63 -14.42 17.16 -44.10
C ASP A 63 -13.62 16.21 -44.98
N ARG A 64 -13.25 16.67 -46.18
CA ARG A 64 -13.00 15.83 -47.36
C ARG A 64 -11.91 14.76 -47.28
N ASP A 65 -11.17 14.63 -46.19
CA ASP A 65 -10.22 13.52 -45.99
C ASP A 65 -10.28 12.89 -44.58
N PHE A 66 -11.17 13.34 -43.68
CA PHE A 66 -11.30 12.80 -42.33
C PHE A 66 -12.76 12.82 -41.85
N SER A 67 -13.25 11.68 -41.35
CA SER A 67 -14.49 11.64 -40.57
C SER A 67 -14.14 11.52 -39.09
N SER A 68 -14.76 12.36 -38.25
CA SER A 68 -14.59 12.32 -36.80
C SER A 68 -15.96 12.33 -36.13
N GLY A 69 -16.07 11.62 -35.01
CA GLY A 69 -17.29 11.53 -34.20
C GLY A 69 -16.96 11.59 -32.71
N PHE A 70 -17.90 12.11 -31.92
CA PHE A 70 -17.78 12.18 -30.46
C PHE A 70 -18.83 11.28 -29.82
N ILE A 71 -18.43 10.49 -28.84
CA ILE A 71 -19.36 9.79 -27.94
C ILE A 71 -19.24 10.45 -26.58
N TYR A 72 -20.33 11.10 -26.16
CA TYR A 72 -20.47 11.58 -24.79
C TYR A 72 -21.07 10.44 -23.95
N ILE A 73 -20.31 9.92 -22.99
CA ILE A 73 -20.80 8.95 -22.02
C ILE A 73 -21.03 9.70 -20.70
N PRO A 74 -22.29 10.02 -20.34
CA PRO A 74 -22.57 10.58 -19.03
C PRO A 74 -22.27 9.53 -17.97
N LEU A 75 -21.40 9.87 -17.01
CA LEU A 75 -21.24 9.08 -15.79
C LEU A 75 -22.52 9.20 -14.98
N LYS A 76 -23.47 8.27 -15.16
CA LYS A 76 -24.60 8.10 -14.23
C LYS A 76 -24.11 7.44 -12.93
N TYR A 77 -23.21 8.10 -12.22
CA TYR A 77 -22.97 7.85 -10.80
C TYR A 77 -22.74 9.19 -10.12
N ASN A 78 -23.85 9.88 -9.90
CA ASN A 78 -23.88 11.12 -9.17
C ASN A 78 -24.11 10.77 -7.70
N PHE A 79 -23.06 10.79 -6.88
CA PHE A 79 -23.16 10.58 -5.41
C PHE A 79 -24.15 11.55 -4.74
N SER A 80 -24.49 12.65 -5.41
CA SER A 80 -25.45 13.67 -4.94
C SER A 80 -26.92 13.25 -5.04
N GLU A 81 -27.29 12.24 -5.85
CA GLU A 81 -28.69 11.78 -5.99
C GLU A 81 -29.18 10.85 -4.88
N MET A 82 -28.32 10.44 -3.92
CA MET A 82 -28.77 9.68 -2.75
C MET A 82 -29.67 10.47 -1.78
N ASN A 83 -29.79 11.80 -1.93
CA ASN A 83 -30.50 12.65 -0.97
C ASN A 83 -31.72 13.39 -1.52
N SER A 84 -32.28 13.00 -2.67
CA SER A 84 -33.42 13.72 -3.24
C SER A 84 -34.56 12.82 -3.72
N ARG A 85 -35.21 12.12 -2.77
CA ARG A 85 -36.68 11.88 -2.76
C ARG A 85 -37.11 11.12 -1.50
N ALA A 86 -38.14 11.65 -0.84
CA ALA A 86 -38.80 11.20 0.39
C ALA A 86 -38.05 11.49 1.71
N GLY A 87 -38.76 12.08 2.68
CA GLY A 87 -38.20 12.69 3.89
C GLY A 87 -37.20 11.83 4.65
N SER A 88 -36.08 12.44 5.06
CA SER A 88 -35.06 11.97 6.02
C SER A 88 -35.05 10.47 6.30
N LYS A 89 -34.85 9.63 5.28
CA LYS A 89 -34.42 8.25 5.50
C LYS A 89 -32.91 8.28 5.69
N SER A 90 -32.50 8.26 6.96
CA SER A 90 -31.12 8.00 7.42
C SER A 90 -30.45 6.98 6.51
N SER A 91 -29.36 7.32 5.83
CA SER A 91 -28.69 6.38 4.92
C SER A 91 -28.10 5.17 5.68
N LEU A 92 -27.67 4.13 4.96
CA LEU A 92 -26.97 2.99 5.56
C LEU A 92 -25.64 3.44 6.20
N LEU A 93 -24.93 4.37 5.56
CA LEU A 93 -23.69 4.96 6.08
C LEU A 93 -23.96 5.70 7.40
N ASP A 94 -24.97 6.56 7.45
CA ASP A 94 -25.40 7.25 8.68
C ASP A 94 -25.86 6.27 9.76
N THR A 95 -26.39 5.13 9.33
CA THR A 95 -26.86 4.09 10.25
C THR A 95 -25.70 3.40 10.95
N ILE A 96 -24.60 3.18 10.26
CA ILE A 96 -23.45 2.46 10.82
C ILE A 96 -22.53 3.44 11.56
N PHE A 97 -22.16 4.56 10.94
CA PHE A 97 -21.05 5.39 11.40
C PHE A 97 -21.42 6.55 12.32
N LEU A 98 -22.66 7.06 12.31
CA LEU A 98 -23.08 8.16 13.20
C LEU A 98 -23.54 7.70 14.60
N SER A 99 -23.33 6.42 14.96
CA SER A 99 -23.75 5.88 16.25
C SER A 99 -22.76 4.82 16.73
N ASP A 100 -22.02 5.16 17.79
CA ASP A 100 -21.08 4.21 18.41
C ASP A 100 -21.78 2.95 18.91
N LYS A 101 -23.02 3.05 19.39
CA LYS A 101 -23.81 1.88 19.82
C LYS A 101 -24.02 0.88 18.69
N ARG A 102 -24.39 1.37 17.51
CA ARG A 102 -24.65 0.51 16.34
C ARG A 102 -23.36 -0.03 15.76
N LYS A 103 -22.35 0.84 15.59
CA LYS A 103 -21.01 0.48 15.16
C LYS A 103 -20.43 -0.63 16.05
N ASN A 104 -20.39 -0.41 17.36
CA ASN A 104 -19.76 -1.33 18.30
C ASN A 104 -20.55 -2.64 18.43
N LEU A 105 -21.89 -2.62 18.32
CA LEU A 105 -22.68 -3.85 18.28
C LEU A 105 -22.39 -4.69 17.03
N LEU A 106 -22.30 -4.06 15.85
CA LEU A 106 -21.96 -4.78 14.61
C LEU A 106 -20.57 -5.42 14.70
N LEU A 107 -19.60 -4.72 15.27
CA LEU A 107 -18.24 -5.23 15.49
C LEU A 107 -18.21 -6.38 16.51
N LEU A 108 -18.91 -6.24 17.64
CA LEU A 108 -19.04 -7.28 18.66
C LEU A 108 -19.61 -8.58 18.05
N LEU A 109 -20.73 -8.48 17.33
CA LEU A 109 -21.34 -9.65 16.69
C LEU A 109 -20.46 -10.26 15.58
N LYS A 110 -19.61 -9.45 14.94
CA LYS A 110 -18.65 -9.91 13.93
C LYS A 110 -17.48 -10.69 14.53
N GLU A 111 -17.05 -10.32 15.73
CA GLU A 111 -15.88 -10.88 16.42
C GLU A 111 -16.25 -12.07 17.29
N GLU A 112 -17.32 -11.95 18.07
CA GLU A 112 -17.72 -12.96 19.06
C GLU A 112 -18.90 -13.84 18.61
N GLY A 113 -19.55 -13.51 17.49
CA GLY A 113 -20.70 -14.26 16.97
C GLY A 113 -22.04 -13.84 17.62
N PRO A 114 -23.08 -14.70 17.52
CA PRO A 114 -24.40 -14.41 18.07
C PRO A 114 -24.39 -14.17 19.58
N LYS A 115 -25.17 -13.20 20.06
CA LYS A 115 -25.24 -12.81 21.47
C LYS A 115 -26.67 -12.64 21.99
N SER A 116 -26.88 -13.04 23.23
CA SER A 116 -28.11 -12.78 23.98
C SER A 116 -28.24 -11.32 24.39
N SER A 117 -29.44 -10.92 24.83
CA SER A 117 -29.67 -9.57 25.37
C SER A 117 -28.78 -9.28 26.59
N GLU A 118 -28.58 -10.29 27.44
CA GLU A 118 -27.77 -10.23 28.66
C GLU A 118 -26.28 -10.05 28.32
N GLU A 119 -25.75 -10.80 27.36
CA GLU A 119 -24.37 -10.66 26.92
C GLU A 119 -24.10 -9.29 26.28
N ILE A 120 -25.02 -8.81 25.41
CA ILE A 120 -24.91 -7.46 24.82
C ILE A 120 -24.95 -6.40 25.92
N LYS A 121 -25.85 -6.54 26.90
CA LYS A 121 -25.94 -5.62 28.04
C LYS A 121 -24.66 -5.60 28.87
N SER A 122 -23.98 -6.74 29.03
CA SER A 122 -22.72 -6.82 29.76
C SER A 122 -21.52 -6.32 28.95
N ALA A 123 -21.56 -6.40 27.62
CA ALA A 123 -20.46 -5.95 26.76
C ALA A 123 -20.38 -4.42 26.59
N PHE A 124 -21.47 -3.69 26.85
CA PHE A 124 -21.54 -2.24 26.66
C PHE A 124 -21.81 -1.49 27.96
N ASP A 125 -21.12 -0.37 28.17
CA ASP A 125 -21.37 0.56 29.28
C ASP A 125 -22.64 1.43 29.07
N PHE A 126 -23.53 1.00 28.17
CA PHE A 126 -24.76 1.72 27.84
C PHE A 126 -25.98 1.07 28.51
N PRO A 127 -26.95 1.85 28.99
CA PRO A 127 -28.19 1.27 29.50
C PRO A 127 -28.90 0.44 28.42
N TRP A 128 -29.32 -0.79 28.74
CA TRP A 128 -30.02 -1.69 27.80
C TRP A 128 -31.20 -1.02 27.08
N LYS A 129 -32.00 -0.23 27.81
CA LYS A 129 -33.13 0.52 27.25
C LYS A 129 -32.73 1.43 26.07
N SER A 130 -31.48 1.89 26.04
CA SER A 130 -30.94 2.72 24.97
C SER A 130 -30.38 1.91 23.80
N MET A 131 -30.12 0.61 23.97
CA MET A 131 -29.68 -0.31 22.92
C MET A 131 -30.84 -0.86 22.10
N ILE A 132 -32.01 -1.10 22.72
CA ILE A 132 -33.23 -1.57 22.04
C ILE A 132 -33.55 -0.79 20.75
N PRO A 133 -33.63 0.56 20.74
CA PRO A 133 -33.88 1.30 19.51
C PRO A 133 -32.75 1.20 18.47
N GLN A 134 -31.50 0.98 18.92
CA GLN A 134 -30.34 0.82 18.03
C GLN A 134 -30.35 -0.54 17.33
N ILE A 135 -30.66 -1.60 18.08
CA ILE A 135 -30.83 -2.96 17.57
C ILE A 135 -31.98 -2.98 16.56
N ARG A 136 -33.15 -2.43 16.93
CA ARG A 136 -34.30 -2.34 16.01
C ARG A 136 -33.94 -1.64 14.71
N LYS A 137 -33.22 -0.52 14.78
CA LYS A 137 -32.77 0.19 13.58
C LYS A 137 -31.81 -0.63 12.72
N LEU A 138 -30.95 -1.48 13.32
CA LEU A 138 -30.10 -2.40 12.55
C LEU A 138 -30.88 -3.56 11.93
N MET A 139 -31.94 -4.03 12.60
CA MET A 139 -32.88 -5.01 12.06
C MET A 139 -33.72 -4.45 10.92
N ASP A 140 -34.16 -3.19 11.01
CA ASP A 140 -34.89 -2.48 9.94
C ASP A 140 -34.04 -2.31 8.67
N TRP A 141 -32.71 -2.34 8.82
CA TRP A 141 -31.73 -2.33 7.73
C TRP A 141 -31.24 -3.73 7.34
N ASP A 142 -31.86 -4.80 7.87
CA ASP A 142 -31.48 -6.20 7.64
C ASP A 142 -30.00 -6.50 7.95
N LEU A 143 -29.33 -5.73 8.81
CA LEU A 143 -27.93 -5.97 9.22
C LEU A 143 -27.85 -6.96 10.39
N VAL A 144 -28.87 -6.95 11.26
CA VAL A 144 -28.97 -7.83 12.42
C VAL A 144 -30.27 -8.62 12.32
N VAL A 145 -30.23 -9.89 12.69
CA VAL A 145 -31.40 -10.76 12.80
C VAL A 145 -31.49 -11.30 14.22
N GLN A 146 -32.71 -11.60 14.67
CA GLN A 146 -32.95 -12.27 15.94
C GLN A 146 -33.50 -13.68 15.68
N LYS A 147 -32.83 -14.70 16.22
CA LYS A 147 -33.24 -16.11 16.15
C LYS A 147 -33.02 -16.74 17.51
N ASP A 148 -34.01 -17.46 18.04
CA ASP A 148 -33.92 -18.16 19.33
C ASP A 148 -33.41 -17.26 20.47
N ASP A 149 -33.96 -16.04 20.57
CA ASP A 149 -33.56 -14.99 21.54
C ASP A 149 -32.10 -14.50 21.43
N MET A 150 -31.38 -14.90 20.37
CA MET A 150 -30.02 -14.45 20.07
C MET A 150 -30.02 -13.45 18.91
N TYR A 151 -29.23 -12.39 19.04
CA TYR A 151 -28.94 -11.45 17.97
C TYR A 151 -27.71 -11.90 17.20
N ALA A 152 -27.79 -11.92 15.88
CA ALA A 152 -26.70 -12.29 14.99
C ALA A 152 -26.62 -11.33 13.80
N LEU A 153 -25.47 -11.25 13.15
CA LEU A 153 -25.36 -10.59 11.85
C LEU A 153 -26.11 -11.41 10.80
N SER A 154 -26.79 -10.71 9.88
CA SER A 154 -27.21 -11.33 8.62
C SER A 154 -26.01 -11.51 7.68
N ASP A 155 -26.21 -12.14 6.52
CA ASP A 155 -25.18 -12.24 5.48
C ASP A 155 -24.71 -10.83 5.04
N MET A 156 -25.64 -9.91 4.85
CA MET A 156 -25.33 -8.50 4.53
C MET A 156 -24.62 -7.80 5.69
N GLY A 157 -25.10 -8.01 6.92
CA GLY A 157 -24.48 -7.49 8.14
C GLY A 157 -23.04 -7.95 8.30
N GLY A 158 -22.75 -9.21 7.99
CA GLY A 158 -21.41 -9.80 8.02
C GLY A 158 -20.44 -9.10 7.07
N VAL A 159 -20.85 -8.89 5.82
CA VAL A 159 -20.05 -8.18 4.81
C VAL A 159 -19.81 -6.72 5.23
N ILE A 160 -20.87 -6.03 5.63
CA ILE A 160 -20.82 -4.62 6.02
C ILE A 160 -19.94 -4.42 7.26
N ALA A 161 -20.12 -5.23 8.31
CA ALA A 161 -19.31 -5.15 9.54
C ALA A 161 -17.83 -5.45 9.26
N THR A 162 -17.55 -6.38 8.34
CA THR A 162 -16.18 -6.70 7.91
C THR A 162 -15.53 -5.48 7.25
N ASN A 163 -16.20 -4.87 6.27
CA ASN A 163 -15.69 -3.68 5.59
C ASN A 163 -15.57 -2.47 6.53
N ALA A 164 -16.53 -2.30 7.44
CA ALA A 164 -16.49 -1.24 8.44
C ALA A 164 -15.26 -1.40 9.36
N ARG A 165 -14.96 -2.62 9.81
CA ARG A 165 -13.74 -2.88 10.60
C ARG A 165 -12.48 -2.51 9.84
N PHE A 166 -12.31 -3.01 8.61
CA PHE A 166 -11.13 -2.68 7.80
C PHE A 166 -10.95 -1.17 7.60
N LEU A 167 -12.04 -0.45 7.37
CA LEU A 167 -12.01 1.01 7.25
C LEU A 167 -11.61 1.67 8.59
N LEU A 168 -12.22 1.26 9.70
CA LEU A 168 -11.93 1.82 11.02
C LEU A 168 -10.49 1.57 11.46
N GLU A 169 -9.95 0.37 11.22
CA GLU A 169 -8.54 0.05 11.47
C GLU A 169 -7.62 0.94 10.65
N SER A 170 -7.94 1.17 9.37
CA SER A 170 -7.16 2.06 8.52
C SER A 170 -7.22 3.52 9.00
N LEU A 171 -8.40 3.99 9.40
CA LEU A 171 -8.58 5.33 9.97
C LEU A 171 -7.77 5.50 11.26
N ALA A 172 -7.80 4.52 12.16
CA ALA A 172 -7.05 4.55 13.40
C ALA A 172 -5.54 4.73 13.16
N VAL A 173 -4.96 3.95 12.24
CA VAL A 173 -3.52 4.06 11.91
C VAL A 173 -3.16 5.45 11.37
N TYR A 174 -4.01 6.04 10.52
CA TYR A 174 -3.78 7.39 9.99
C TYR A 174 -4.00 8.49 11.03
N GLU A 175 -4.96 8.33 11.94
CA GLU A 175 -5.26 9.30 12.99
C GLU A 175 -4.16 9.34 14.05
N GLU A 176 -3.68 8.17 14.52
CA GLU A 176 -2.65 8.07 15.57
C GLU A 176 -1.31 8.69 15.15
N ASN A 177 -0.91 8.53 13.89
CA ASN A 177 0.41 8.95 13.39
C ASN A 177 0.29 9.94 12.22
N ARG A 178 -0.70 10.85 12.28
CA ARG A 178 -1.10 11.74 11.18
C ARG A 178 0.05 12.52 10.55
N GLU A 179 0.93 13.11 11.36
CA GLU A 179 2.05 13.89 10.85
C GLU A 179 2.97 13.04 9.98
N PHE A 180 3.37 11.85 10.47
CA PHE A 180 4.19 10.90 9.73
C PHE A 180 3.54 10.57 8.37
N TRP A 181 2.30 10.12 8.34
CA TRP A 181 1.64 9.76 7.07
C TRP A 181 1.47 10.94 6.11
N SER A 182 1.31 12.15 6.64
CA SER A 182 1.10 13.35 5.83
C SER A 182 2.38 13.96 5.27
N GLU A 183 3.52 13.78 5.93
CA GLU A 183 4.81 14.37 5.55
C GLU A 183 5.65 13.44 4.66
N HIS A 184 5.44 12.14 4.77
CA HIS A 184 6.23 11.14 4.06
C HIS A 184 5.67 10.79 2.67
N ASP A 185 6.57 10.36 1.78
CA ASP A 185 6.19 9.78 0.50
C ASP A 185 5.83 8.29 0.69
N LEU A 186 4.56 7.97 0.42
CA LEU A 186 4.02 6.62 0.50
C LEU A 186 4.16 5.85 -0.83
N SER A 187 4.75 6.44 -1.86
CA SER A 187 4.88 5.81 -3.19
C SER A 187 5.76 4.55 -3.19
N SER A 188 6.56 4.37 -2.14
CA SER A 188 7.34 3.17 -1.84
C SER A 188 6.52 2.03 -1.24
N ILE A 189 5.26 2.25 -0.86
CA ILE A 189 4.38 1.18 -0.37
C ILE A 189 3.45 0.81 -1.53
N PRO A 190 3.44 -0.46 -1.98
CA PRO A 190 2.57 -0.86 -3.07
C PRO A 190 1.10 -0.75 -2.66
N PHE A 191 0.24 -0.39 -3.61
CA PHE A 191 -1.15 -0.02 -3.33
C PHE A 191 -1.94 -1.11 -2.58
N HIS A 192 -1.71 -2.39 -2.88
CA HIS A 192 -2.38 -3.51 -2.20
C HIS A 192 -2.04 -3.61 -0.69
N LEU A 193 -0.85 -3.15 -0.28
CA LEU A 193 -0.48 -3.03 1.13
C LEU A 193 -1.04 -1.76 1.76
N LEU A 194 -1.09 -0.65 1.02
CA LEU A 194 -1.76 0.58 1.47
C LEU A 194 -3.26 0.36 1.74
N THR A 195 -3.94 -0.47 0.93
CA THR A 195 -5.34 -0.83 1.17
C THR A 195 -5.55 -1.67 2.44
N ARG A 196 -4.47 -2.19 3.01
CA ARG A 196 -4.44 -3.03 4.23
C ARG A 196 -3.64 -2.36 5.35
N VAL A 197 -3.42 -1.05 5.29
CA VAL A 197 -2.60 -0.31 6.27
C VAL A 197 -3.09 -0.45 7.71
N GLY A 198 -4.39 -0.68 7.91
CA GLY A 198 -4.97 -0.99 9.23
C GLY A 198 -4.39 -2.24 9.91
N GLU A 199 -3.74 -3.14 9.17
CA GLU A 199 -3.05 -4.31 9.73
C GLU A 199 -1.81 -3.94 10.57
N LEU A 200 -1.32 -2.70 10.44
CA LEU A 200 -0.25 -2.16 11.29
C LEU A 200 -0.66 -2.01 12.76
N GLY A 201 -1.97 -1.95 13.05
CA GLY A 201 -2.49 -1.88 14.42
C GLY A 201 -1.94 -0.69 15.20
N CYS A 202 -1.63 -0.91 16.49
CA CYS A 202 -1.05 0.12 17.37
C CYS A 202 0.43 0.36 17.07
N CYS A 203 0.71 0.99 15.92
CA CYS A 203 2.04 1.40 15.52
C CYS A 203 2.43 2.75 16.16
N LYS A 204 3.72 2.92 16.47
CA LYS A 204 4.27 4.13 17.08
C LYS A 204 5.28 4.77 16.18
N VAL A 205 5.35 6.10 16.15
CA VAL A 205 6.44 6.83 15.51
C VAL A 205 7.48 7.21 16.57
N LEU A 206 8.71 6.75 16.35
CA LEU A 206 9.88 7.14 17.13
C LEU A 206 10.58 8.28 16.38
N GLU A 207 10.85 9.39 17.07
CA GLU A 207 11.66 10.48 16.56
C GLU A 207 13.05 10.38 17.18
N GLN A 208 14.06 10.08 16.35
CA GLN A 208 15.43 9.97 16.82
C GLN A 208 16.02 11.37 16.99
N ASP A 209 16.31 11.78 18.22
CA ASP A 209 17.05 13.02 18.48
C ASP A 209 18.36 13.00 17.66
N LEU A 210 18.71 14.08 16.97
CA LEU A 210 19.97 14.18 16.20
C LEU A 210 21.21 13.91 17.08
N SER A 211 21.10 14.11 18.41
CA SER A 211 22.13 13.76 19.39
C SER A 211 22.20 12.26 19.74
N GLN A 212 21.10 11.52 19.53
CA GLN A 212 20.93 10.08 19.76
C GLN A 212 20.50 9.33 18.50
N ALA A 213 20.76 9.88 17.30
CA ALA A 213 20.30 9.37 16.00
C ALA A 213 20.74 7.93 15.70
N PHE A 214 21.56 7.37 16.58
CA PHE A 214 22.30 6.13 16.43
C PHE A 214 21.92 5.09 17.49
N ARG A 215 21.08 5.45 18.48
CA ARG A 215 20.71 4.53 19.57
C ARG A 215 19.34 3.95 19.31
N ILE A 216 19.31 2.73 18.79
CA ILE A 216 18.14 1.88 18.90
C ILE A 216 17.89 1.66 20.41
N PRO A 217 16.69 1.93 20.94
CA PRO A 217 16.36 1.63 22.34
C PRO A 217 16.77 0.20 22.72
N GLU A 218 17.37 0.00 23.90
CA GLU A 218 17.97 -1.28 24.27
C GLU A 218 16.97 -2.45 24.29
N ASP A 219 15.72 -2.19 24.65
CA ASP A 219 14.62 -3.14 24.60
C ASP A 219 14.32 -3.58 23.15
N ILE A 220 14.39 -2.64 22.21
CA ILE A 220 14.24 -2.92 20.79
C ILE A 220 15.44 -3.71 20.26
N LEU A 221 16.65 -3.29 20.61
CA LEU A 221 17.86 -3.97 20.17
C LEU A 221 17.87 -5.43 20.66
N ARG A 222 17.51 -5.68 21.92
CA ARG A 222 17.35 -7.04 22.47
C ARG A 222 16.31 -7.85 21.71
N ASN A 223 15.16 -7.24 21.37
CA ASN A 223 14.16 -7.95 20.57
C ASN A 223 14.71 -8.37 19.21
N ILE A 224 15.50 -7.53 18.55
CA ILE A 224 16.14 -7.87 17.27
C ILE A 224 17.20 -8.96 17.46
N LEU A 225 18.07 -8.84 18.46
CA LEU A 225 19.13 -9.84 18.74
C LEU A 225 18.56 -11.20 19.15
N ASP A 226 17.43 -11.23 19.86
CA ASP A 226 16.73 -12.46 20.24
C ASP A 226 15.81 -12.98 19.12
N SER A 227 15.84 -12.40 17.91
CA SER A 227 15.01 -12.83 16.78
C SER A 227 15.65 -13.99 16.02
N ASN A 228 14.85 -14.95 15.55
CA ASN A 228 15.36 -16.08 14.78
C ASN A 228 15.75 -15.69 13.34
N ARG A 229 15.16 -14.60 12.84
CA ARG A 229 15.35 -14.10 11.47
C ARG A 229 15.29 -12.58 11.45
N VAL A 230 16.17 -11.97 10.67
CA VAL A 230 16.19 -10.52 10.42
C VAL A 230 16.17 -10.27 8.91
N MET A 231 15.17 -9.53 8.44
CA MET A 231 15.02 -9.09 7.07
C MET A 231 15.14 -7.57 7.02
N THR A 232 16.09 -7.04 6.25
CA THR A 232 16.40 -5.60 6.27
C THR A 232 16.55 -5.02 4.86
N PHE A 233 15.96 -3.86 4.64
CA PHE A 233 16.13 -3.07 3.42
C PHE A 233 16.90 -1.79 3.77
N VAL A 234 17.96 -1.48 3.03
CA VAL A 234 18.81 -0.31 3.28
C VAL A 234 19.05 0.44 1.97
N SER A 235 18.40 1.61 1.79
CA SER A 235 18.71 2.52 0.68
C SER A 235 19.57 3.71 1.07
N VAL A 236 19.67 4.01 2.37
CA VAL A 236 20.55 5.04 2.91
C VAL A 236 21.45 4.39 3.95
N PHE A 237 22.76 4.39 3.68
CA PHE A 237 23.73 3.76 4.56
C PHE A 237 23.91 4.57 5.84
N HIS A 238 23.69 3.92 6.98
CA HIS A 238 23.91 4.51 8.29
C HIS A 238 25.24 3.99 8.89
N PRO A 239 26.14 4.87 9.41
CA PRO A 239 27.48 4.47 9.85
C PRO A 239 27.54 3.33 10.88
N SER A 240 26.55 3.21 11.76
CA SER A 240 26.50 2.13 12.77
C SER A 240 25.86 0.82 12.28
N SER A 241 25.33 0.77 11.05
CA SER A 241 24.66 -0.43 10.52
C SER A 241 25.56 -1.67 10.49
N PRO A 242 26.85 -1.58 10.10
CA PRO A 242 27.73 -2.74 10.07
C PRO A 242 27.86 -3.48 11.40
N LEU A 243 27.91 -2.75 12.52
CA LEU A 243 27.97 -3.35 13.86
C LEU A 243 26.74 -4.21 14.13
N LEU A 244 25.55 -3.66 13.88
CA LEU A 244 24.29 -4.38 14.06
C LEU A 244 24.26 -5.65 13.20
N PHE A 245 24.73 -5.57 11.95
CA PHE A 245 24.83 -6.75 11.08
C PHE A 245 25.81 -7.79 11.60
N SER A 246 26.97 -7.37 12.13
CA SER A 246 27.92 -8.30 12.73
C SER A 246 27.31 -9.01 13.94
N GLU A 247 26.64 -8.27 14.81
CA GLU A 247 25.95 -8.84 15.98
C GLU A 247 24.90 -9.89 15.57
N TYR A 248 24.08 -9.62 14.55
CA TYR A 248 23.09 -10.59 14.05
C TYR A 248 23.75 -11.88 13.54
N LEU A 249 24.84 -11.75 12.78
CA LEU A 249 25.56 -12.89 12.21
C LEU A 249 26.27 -13.71 13.30
N GLU A 250 26.84 -13.06 14.31
CA GLU A 250 27.48 -13.73 15.46
C GLU A 250 26.49 -14.52 16.32
N CYS A 251 25.24 -14.06 16.41
CA CYS A 251 24.17 -14.78 17.07
C CYS A 251 23.61 -15.97 16.27
N GLY A 252 24.10 -16.21 15.04
CA GLY A 252 23.63 -17.28 14.17
C GLY A 252 22.22 -17.04 13.60
N THR A 253 21.75 -15.79 13.62
CA THR A 253 20.46 -15.39 13.07
C THR A 253 20.48 -15.49 11.53
N ASP A 254 19.38 -15.94 10.93
CA ASP A 254 19.22 -15.88 9.47
C ASP A 254 19.00 -14.43 9.03
N VAL A 255 19.96 -13.85 8.31
CA VAL A 255 19.95 -12.45 7.89
C VAL A 255 19.72 -12.37 6.38
N THR A 256 18.65 -11.70 5.96
CA THR A 256 18.42 -11.32 4.56
C THR A 256 18.49 -9.81 4.41
N VAL A 257 19.36 -9.32 3.52
CA VAL A 257 19.56 -7.89 3.29
C VAL A 257 19.26 -7.53 1.84
N ILE A 258 18.48 -6.47 1.65
CA ILE A 258 18.28 -5.81 0.36
C ILE A 258 18.98 -4.45 0.43
N LEU A 259 19.91 -4.22 -0.49
CA LEU A 259 20.68 -2.98 -0.64
C LEU A 259 20.31 -2.30 -1.95
N THR A 260 20.51 -0.99 -2.03
CA THR A 260 20.51 -0.29 -3.32
C THR A 260 21.92 -0.29 -3.92
N ASN A 261 22.04 -0.10 -5.24
CA ASN A 261 23.35 0.02 -5.91
C ASN A 261 24.28 1.05 -5.24
N PRO A 262 23.83 2.29 -4.92
CA PRO A 262 24.68 3.26 -4.24
C PRO A 262 25.20 2.80 -2.86
N VAL A 263 24.41 2.03 -2.12
CA VAL A 263 24.83 1.48 -0.82
C VAL A 263 25.82 0.32 -1.02
N LEU A 264 25.58 -0.56 -1.99
CA LEU A 264 26.50 -1.65 -2.30
C LEU A 264 27.86 -1.12 -2.75
N GLU A 265 27.89 -0.19 -3.69
CA GLU A 265 29.13 0.45 -4.18
C GLU A 265 29.92 1.06 -3.01
N MET A 266 29.23 1.77 -2.10
CA MET A 266 29.83 2.33 -0.90
C MET A 266 30.47 1.27 -0.01
N LEU A 267 29.81 0.13 0.19
CA LEU A 267 30.34 -0.97 1.01
C LEU A 267 31.52 -1.68 0.33
N GLN A 268 31.48 -1.86 -0.99
CA GLN A 268 32.51 -2.54 -1.75
C GLN A 268 33.83 -1.76 -1.81
N GLU A 269 33.77 -0.44 -1.91
CA GLU A 269 34.97 0.41 -1.96
C GLU A 269 35.85 0.29 -0.71
N GLU A 270 35.25 0.07 0.45
CA GLU A 270 35.97 0.01 1.73
C GLU A 270 36.62 -1.38 1.94
N CYS A 271 36.02 -2.42 1.36
CA CYS A 271 36.59 -3.77 1.34
C CYS A 271 37.67 -3.95 0.26
N GLY A 272 37.52 -3.32 -0.91
CA GLY A 272 38.40 -3.47 -2.07
C GLY A 272 39.55 -2.47 -2.13
N SER A 273 40.79 -2.93 -2.03
CA SER A 273 41.94 -2.17 -2.51
C SER A 273 41.88 -1.98 -4.03
N GLY A 274 41.47 -0.81 -4.54
CA GLY A 274 41.93 -0.34 -5.86
C GLY A 274 40.97 0.29 -6.89
N LEU A 275 39.66 0.49 -6.64
CA LEU A 275 38.83 1.31 -7.55
C LEU A 275 38.16 2.47 -6.82
N PRO A 276 38.47 3.73 -7.15
CA PRO A 276 37.84 4.90 -6.54
C PRO A 276 36.68 5.38 -7.42
N LEU A 277 35.42 5.06 -7.07
CA LEU A 277 34.26 5.56 -7.81
C LEU A 277 33.36 6.51 -7.00
N LEU A 278 33.35 6.42 -5.66
CA LEU A 278 32.75 7.41 -4.78
C LEU A 278 33.85 8.32 -4.24
N LYS A 279 33.96 9.48 -4.89
CA LYS A 279 34.36 10.70 -4.18
C LYS A 279 33.26 11.04 -3.17
N SER A 280 33.07 10.21 -2.14
CA SER A 280 32.32 10.64 -0.96
C SER A 280 33.11 11.79 -0.35
N SER A 281 32.62 13.01 -0.55
CA SER A 281 33.23 14.24 -0.07
C SER A 281 33.17 14.38 1.46
N ASN A 282 32.54 13.42 2.16
CA ASN A 282 32.34 13.50 3.60
C ASN A 282 33.41 12.66 4.36
N PRO A 283 34.44 13.31 4.94
CA PRO A 283 35.52 12.61 5.65
C PRO A 283 35.04 11.89 6.93
N ILE A 284 33.89 12.27 7.50
CA ILE A 284 33.32 11.61 8.69
C ILE A 284 32.83 10.21 8.31
N PHE A 285 32.11 10.08 7.19
CA PHE A 285 31.61 8.79 6.70
C PHE A 285 32.75 7.83 6.37
N LYS A 286 33.81 8.33 5.70
CA LYS A 286 35.00 7.51 5.40
C LYS A 286 35.67 6.97 6.65
N LYS A 287 35.79 7.80 7.69
CA LYS A 287 36.40 7.36 8.96
C LYS A 287 35.56 6.26 9.63
N ALA A 288 34.24 6.43 9.69
CA ALA A 288 33.35 5.45 10.31
C ALA A 288 33.34 4.12 9.53
N LEU A 289 33.31 4.16 8.20
CA LEU A 289 33.39 2.95 7.37
C LEU A 289 34.71 2.19 7.57
N LEU A 290 35.83 2.91 7.68
CA LEU A 290 37.13 2.31 7.94
C LEU A 290 37.19 1.61 9.30
N GLU A 291 36.56 2.20 10.32
CA GLU A 291 36.45 1.60 11.66
C GLU A 291 35.67 0.27 11.62
N TYR A 292 34.70 0.13 10.71
CA TYR A 292 33.85 -1.07 10.59
C TYR A 292 34.19 -1.99 9.41
N LYS A 293 35.41 -1.89 8.88
CA LYS A 293 35.82 -2.62 7.68
C LYS A 293 35.67 -4.13 7.82
N ASN A 294 35.97 -4.68 9.00
CA ASN A 294 35.92 -6.11 9.24
C ASN A 294 34.47 -6.61 9.30
N GLU A 295 33.59 -5.84 9.91
CA GLU A 295 32.15 -6.08 10.05
C GLU A 295 31.46 -5.99 8.69
N ILE A 296 31.83 -5.01 7.86
CA ILE A 296 31.34 -4.91 6.48
C ILE A 296 31.81 -6.14 5.67
N LYS A 297 33.09 -6.51 5.78
CA LYS A 297 33.61 -7.69 5.11
C LYS A 297 32.88 -8.96 5.58
N HIS A 298 32.65 -9.10 6.87
CA HIS A 298 31.90 -10.21 7.44
C HIS A 298 30.47 -10.26 6.90
N MET A 299 29.77 -9.12 6.84
CA MET A 299 28.43 -9.02 6.24
C MET A 299 28.39 -9.44 4.77
N LEU A 300 29.39 -9.02 3.99
CA LEU A 300 29.48 -9.29 2.55
C LEU A 300 29.88 -10.74 2.24
N THR A 301 30.61 -11.42 3.12
CA THR A 301 31.21 -12.73 2.83
C THR A 301 30.59 -13.90 3.60
N SER A 302 29.79 -13.64 4.63
CA SER A 302 29.19 -14.69 5.46
C SER A 302 28.16 -15.54 4.71
N GLU A 303 28.24 -16.86 4.88
CA GLU A 303 27.27 -17.80 4.30
C GLU A 303 25.85 -17.65 4.89
N ASN A 304 25.73 -17.13 6.11
CA ASN A 304 24.45 -16.84 6.78
C ASN A 304 23.82 -15.50 6.34
N SER A 305 24.42 -14.80 5.38
CA SER A 305 23.97 -13.51 4.87
C SER A 305 23.42 -13.66 3.44
N ASN A 306 22.10 -13.49 3.30
CA ASN A 306 21.43 -13.51 2.01
C ASN A 306 21.32 -12.09 1.45
N LEU A 307 22.24 -11.70 0.57
CA LEU A 307 22.32 -10.35 0.02
C LEU A 307 21.59 -10.20 -1.31
N PHE A 308 20.84 -9.10 -1.45
CA PHE A 308 20.05 -8.75 -2.61
C PHE A 308 20.29 -7.28 -2.98
N VAL A 309 20.14 -6.96 -4.26
CA VAL A 309 20.27 -5.61 -4.81
C VAL A 309 18.97 -5.19 -5.45
N TYR A 310 18.42 -4.07 -5.00
CA TYR A 310 17.25 -3.41 -5.57
C TYR A 310 17.68 -2.22 -6.43
N GLU A 311 17.23 -2.21 -7.68
CA GLU A 311 17.57 -1.18 -8.68
C GLU A 311 16.38 -0.30 -9.08
N GLY A 312 15.24 -0.43 -8.38
CA GLY A 312 14.06 0.37 -8.67
C GLY A 312 14.12 1.78 -8.08
N ASP A 313 13.38 2.71 -8.69
CA ASP A 313 13.40 4.13 -8.29
C ASP A 313 12.60 4.41 -7.01
N LYS A 314 11.55 3.64 -6.75
CA LYS A 314 10.67 3.80 -5.59
C LYS A 314 11.04 2.79 -4.53
N MET A 315 11.39 3.30 -3.36
CA MET A 315 11.90 2.52 -2.24
C MET A 315 11.70 3.28 -0.92
N PRO A 316 11.54 2.56 0.20
CA PRO A 316 11.64 3.17 1.51
C PRO A 316 13.09 3.58 1.78
N MET A 317 13.29 4.41 2.80
CA MET A 317 14.64 4.71 3.28
C MET A 317 15.27 3.45 3.88
N SER A 318 14.54 2.82 4.79
CA SER A 318 14.95 1.55 5.38
C SER A 318 13.74 0.82 5.95
N MET A 319 13.87 -0.49 6.10
CA MET A 319 12.94 -1.29 6.89
C MET A 319 13.70 -2.41 7.59
N ILE A 320 13.21 -2.83 8.76
CA ILE A 320 13.69 -4.01 9.47
C ILE A 320 12.46 -4.82 9.86
N VAL A 321 12.43 -6.09 9.50
CA VAL A 321 11.35 -7.02 9.84
C VAL A 321 11.97 -8.21 10.55
N THR A 322 11.50 -8.50 11.76
CA THR A 322 11.84 -9.69 12.52
C THR A 322 10.58 -10.46 12.90
N ASP A 323 10.73 -11.59 13.61
CA ASP A 323 9.63 -12.33 14.21
C ASP A 323 9.01 -11.62 15.44
N LYS A 324 9.57 -10.48 15.86
CA LYS A 324 9.15 -9.72 17.05
C LYS A 324 8.81 -8.26 16.78
N VAL A 325 9.49 -7.63 15.82
CA VAL A 325 9.37 -6.18 15.56
C VAL A 325 9.44 -5.85 14.08
N PHE A 326 8.72 -4.81 13.69
CA PHE A 326 8.74 -4.20 12.36
C PHE A 326 9.09 -2.72 12.47
N PHE A 327 10.05 -2.27 11.67
CA PHE A 327 10.46 -0.88 11.49
C PHE A 327 10.32 -0.44 10.04
N LEU A 328 9.84 0.78 9.84
CA LEU A 328 9.77 1.42 8.53
C LEU A 328 10.16 2.89 8.61
N SER A 329 11.18 3.25 7.84
CA SER A 329 11.60 4.63 7.62
C SER A 329 11.29 5.01 6.18
N LEU A 330 10.64 6.15 6.00
CA LEU A 330 10.26 6.66 4.69
C LEU A 330 11.02 7.97 4.41
N LEU A 331 11.14 8.30 3.12
CA LEU A 331 11.56 9.64 2.72
C LEU A 331 10.40 10.61 2.88
N ASP A 332 10.70 11.88 3.09
CA ASP A 332 9.67 12.92 3.01
C ASP A 332 9.20 13.12 1.56
N LYS A 333 8.11 13.89 1.36
CA LYS A 333 7.59 14.23 0.03
C LYS A 333 8.55 14.99 -0.89
N LYS A 334 9.69 15.45 -0.38
CA LYS A 334 10.77 16.11 -1.14
C LYS A 334 11.96 15.17 -1.37
N GLY A 335 11.85 13.89 -1.02
CA GLY A 335 12.91 12.90 -1.14
C GLY A 335 14.02 13.06 -0.09
N ARG A 336 13.78 13.77 1.00
CA ARG A 336 14.78 14.00 2.06
C ARG A 336 14.66 12.93 3.14
N SER A 337 15.81 12.60 3.72
CA SER A 337 15.86 11.71 4.87
C SER A 337 15.20 12.34 6.10
N THR A 338 14.39 11.55 6.80
CA THR A 338 13.80 11.89 8.10
C THR A 338 14.42 11.03 9.20
N ASN A 339 14.30 11.48 10.44
CA ASN A 339 14.69 10.77 11.65
C ASN A 339 13.49 10.07 12.33
N ARG A 340 12.36 9.98 11.62
CA ARG A 340 11.10 9.42 12.12
C ARG A 340 10.96 7.99 11.62
N VAL A 341 10.82 7.05 12.55
CA VAL A 341 10.72 5.62 12.27
C VAL A 341 9.38 5.11 12.78
N LEU A 342 8.60 4.48 11.90
CA LEU A 342 7.41 3.75 12.29
C LEU A 342 7.81 2.40 12.90
N MET A 343 7.24 2.05 14.04
CA MET A 343 7.48 0.79 14.75
C MET A 343 6.16 0.07 15.04
N ALA A 344 6.12 -1.24 14.81
CA ALA A 344 5.03 -2.10 15.22
C ALA A 344 5.54 -3.46 15.72
N SER A 345 4.76 -4.13 16.56
CA SER A 345 5.10 -5.45 17.14
C SER A 345 3.93 -6.45 17.14
N GLU A 346 2.75 -6.05 16.67
CA GLU A 346 1.61 -6.95 16.54
C GLU A 346 1.81 -7.94 15.39
N ALA A 347 1.33 -9.17 15.55
CA ALA A 347 1.50 -10.23 14.54
C ALA A 347 1.00 -9.85 13.13
N ARG A 348 -0.12 -9.11 13.03
CA ARG A 348 -0.63 -8.62 11.74
C ARG A 348 0.31 -7.58 11.11
N ALA A 349 0.90 -6.72 11.93
CA ALA A 349 1.85 -5.71 11.49
C ALA A 349 3.18 -6.34 11.03
N LEU A 350 3.67 -7.36 11.75
CA LEU A 350 4.85 -8.12 11.35
C LEU A 350 4.64 -8.80 10.00
N LYS A 351 3.48 -9.41 9.80
CA LYS A 351 3.10 -10.01 8.51
C LYS A 351 3.00 -8.97 7.39
N TRP A 352 2.39 -7.82 7.66
CA TRP A 352 2.33 -6.70 6.69
C TRP A 352 3.74 -6.23 6.31
N GLY A 353 4.65 -6.10 7.28
CA GLY A 353 6.05 -5.74 7.06
C GLY A 353 6.81 -6.80 6.27
N GLU A 354 6.59 -8.09 6.55
CA GLU A 354 7.16 -9.20 5.78
C GLU A 354 6.67 -9.19 4.33
N GLU A 355 5.37 -8.99 4.09
CA GLU A 355 4.82 -8.87 2.75
C GLU A 355 5.43 -7.66 1.99
N LEU A 356 5.66 -6.53 2.67
CA LEU A 356 6.37 -5.38 2.11
C LEU A 356 7.83 -5.74 1.75
N PHE A 357 8.55 -6.42 2.63
CA PHE A 357 9.93 -6.84 2.37
C PHE A 357 10.02 -7.81 1.19
N LEU A 358 9.14 -8.81 1.15
CA LEU A 358 9.09 -9.79 0.07
C LEU A 358 8.76 -9.14 -1.28
N TYR A 359 7.87 -8.13 -1.30
CA TYR A 359 7.61 -7.33 -2.50
C TYR A 359 8.90 -6.74 -3.09
N TYR A 360 9.81 -6.23 -2.25
CA TYR A 360 11.12 -5.74 -2.69
C TYR A 360 12.06 -6.87 -3.07
N LYS A 361 12.14 -7.93 -2.26
CA LYS A 361 13.01 -9.09 -2.50
C LYS A 361 12.76 -9.73 -3.86
N GLU A 362 11.50 -9.92 -4.23
CA GLU A 362 11.09 -10.48 -5.53
C GLU A 362 11.50 -9.60 -6.73
N ARG A 363 11.77 -8.32 -6.49
CA ARG A 363 12.20 -7.33 -7.48
C ARG A 363 13.69 -7.02 -7.39
N SER A 364 14.40 -7.76 -6.54
CA SER A 364 15.83 -7.61 -6.34
C SER A 364 16.58 -8.77 -6.97
N ARG A 365 17.81 -8.50 -7.40
CA ARG A 365 18.74 -9.52 -7.85
C ARG A 365 19.54 -10.02 -6.64
N GLN A 366 19.67 -11.33 -6.47
CA GLN A 366 20.56 -11.88 -5.45
C GLN A 366 22.03 -11.63 -5.84
N LEU A 367 22.84 -11.19 -4.89
CA LEU A 367 24.28 -11.04 -5.08
C LEU A 367 24.94 -12.41 -5.11
N SER A 368 25.75 -12.64 -6.14
CA SER A 368 26.57 -13.85 -6.24
C SER A 368 27.85 -13.69 -5.41
N THR A 369 28.40 -14.80 -4.91
CA THR A 369 29.67 -14.83 -4.15
C THR A 369 30.88 -14.30 -4.97
N SER A 370 30.75 -14.16 -6.30
CA SER A 370 31.76 -13.54 -7.16
C SER A 370 31.74 -12.01 -7.20
N GLU A 371 30.65 -11.39 -6.73
CA GLU A 371 30.47 -9.93 -6.69
C GLU A 371 30.78 -9.36 -5.29
N THR A 372 31.12 -10.20 -4.32
CA THR A 372 31.53 -9.79 -2.97
C THR A 372 33.05 -9.66 -2.91
N PRO A 373 33.59 -8.50 -2.48
CA PRO A 373 35.03 -8.27 -2.42
C PRO A 373 35.69 -9.23 -1.42
N LEU A 374 36.67 -10.00 -1.91
CA LEU A 374 37.48 -10.96 -1.15
C LEU A 374 38.37 -10.31 -0.08
#